data_AF-A0A6L8BFB9-F1
#
_entry.id   AF-A0A6L8BFB9-F1
#
_cell.length_a   1.000
_cell.length_b   1.000
_cell.length_c   1.000
_cell.angle_alpha   90.00
_cell.angle_beta   90.00
_cell.angle_gamma   90.00
#
_symmetry.space_group_name_H-M   'P 1'
#
loop_
_entity.id
_entity.type
_entity.pdbx_description
1 polymer ?
#
loop_
_entity_poly.entity_id
_entity_poly.type
_entity_poly.pdbx_seq_one_letter_code
_entity_poly.pdbx_strand_id
1 'polypeptide(L)'
;MVKAYKQSRRRDPIRGRALLREPTLNKGTGFTPEERNALALEGLLPYRSNTLEQRAARVYTQVHRHPNALDKYVALASLRERDETLFYRVLIEHIEEFMPIVYTPTVGEVTQAYSHVFQQGRGLWITPDMQGRIESVLRNCLTGREVRLLVVTDNEAILGIGDQGAGGMAISHGKLDLYIAGAGIHPSETLPVSLDFGTDNDALLADEQYLGWPHRRLRGDRYYALIEEFVAAVRKVHPLALVQWEDFRKDNALKILDTYRTRIPSFNDDIQGTGAVVLAGIEMALASIGGNIAEQRIVVLGAGAGGLGIVRQVRAAWDQRGVSRRDQQARVAVLDRRGLIVESEETDAYKRELAWPVELARHHGLEERTRRGLAHVVAALKPTILIGASGHGGAFTEETVREMARHTPRPIIFPCSNPTENSEATPEDLFEWTDGRCLVATGSPFSDVEYGGPAPQDRAGQQRVHFPGSRPRRERRTGEDGHRRDDRRGLARARRPVDGRGTGGGADISCDQPASRRVVRRRRRGGAPRGGVRGWPDLWRRARGHHCQTGLGAPIPQLR
;
A
#
# COMPACT_ATOMS: atom_id res chain seq x y z
N MET A 1 -29.54 2.93 14.18
CA MET A 1 -29.31 1.69 14.94
C MET A 1 -30.58 0.86 15.20
N VAL A 2 -31.73 1.44 15.61
CA VAL A 2 -32.98 0.67 15.83
C VAL A 2 -33.52 -0.03 14.56
N LYS A 3 -33.21 0.48 13.35
CA LYS A 3 -33.58 -0.16 12.07
C LYS A 3 -32.63 -1.27 11.59
N ALA A 4 -31.37 -1.26 12.02
CA ALA A 4 -30.40 -2.32 11.68
C ALA A 4 -30.65 -3.61 12.48
N TYR A 5 -31.48 -3.53 13.51
CA TYR A 5 -31.86 -4.64 14.38
C TYR A 5 -32.88 -5.61 13.78
N LYS A 6 -33.56 -5.24 12.68
CA LYS A 6 -34.74 -5.97 12.17
C LYS A 6 -34.45 -6.97 11.05
N GLN A 7 -33.19 -7.19 10.66
CA GLN A 7 -32.87 -8.04 9.50
C GLN A 7 -31.92 -9.22 9.74
N SER A 8 -31.56 -9.56 10.99
CA SER A 8 -30.96 -10.86 11.28
C SER A 8 -31.93 -11.73 12.10
N ARG A 9 -32.16 -12.95 11.61
CA ARG A 9 -33.02 -13.94 12.25
C ARG A 9 -32.50 -14.30 13.65
N ARG A 10 -33.37 -14.18 14.67
CA ARG A 10 -33.36 -14.87 15.98
C ARG A 10 -31.97 -15.15 16.60
N ARG A 11 -31.29 -14.10 17.07
CA ARG A 11 -30.40 -14.19 18.23
C ARG A 11 -30.83 -13.11 19.21
N ASP A 12 -30.89 -13.44 20.49
CA ASP A 12 -31.15 -12.44 21.51
C ASP A 12 -30.09 -11.33 21.42
N PRO A 13 -30.46 -10.07 21.72
CA PRO A 13 -29.51 -8.99 21.84
C PRO A 13 -28.31 -9.35 22.71
N ILE A 14 -27.09 -9.22 22.18
CA ILE A 14 -25.89 -9.24 23.02
C ILE A 14 -26.03 -8.08 24.03
N ARG A 15 -25.89 -8.39 25.32
CA ARG A 15 -26.11 -7.48 26.45
C ARG A 15 -25.07 -7.72 27.54
N GLY A 16 -25.02 -6.81 28.52
CA GLY A 16 -24.16 -6.93 29.69
C GLY A 16 -22.68 -7.10 29.33
N ARG A 17 -21.98 -7.95 30.08
CA ARG A 17 -20.55 -8.21 29.86
C ARG A 17 -20.23 -8.77 28.47
N ALA A 18 -21.15 -9.52 27.85
CA ALA A 18 -20.94 -10.05 26.50
C ALA A 18 -20.83 -8.92 25.46
N LEU A 19 -21.62 -7.85 25.61
CA LEU A 19 -21.55 -6.69 24.72
C LEU A 19 -20.22 -5.95 24.86
N LEU A 20 -19.71 -5.81 26.08
CA LEU A 20 -18.42 -5.14 26.33
C LEU A 20 -17.21 -5.93 25.80
N ARG A 21 -17.38 -7.21 25.48
CA ARG A 21 -16.36 -8.08 24.89
C ARG A 21 -16.44 -8.13 23.36
N GLU A 22 -17.48 -7.57 22.76
CA GLU A 22 -17.66 -7.55 21.31
C GLU A 22 -17.06 -6.25 20.73
N PRO A 23 -15.87 -6.29 20.10
CA PRO A 23 -15.10 -5.07 19.77
C PRO A 23 -15.82 -4.18 18.76
N THR A 24 -16.64 -4.77 17.90
CA THR A 24 -17.43 -4.08 16.86
C THR A 24 -18.61 -3.29 17.45
N LEU A 25 -19.09 -3.67 18.65
CA LEU A 25 -20.26 -3.07 19.30
C LEU A 25 -19.89 -2.26 20.55
N ASN A 26 -18.73 -2.54 21.14
CA ASN A 26 -18.32 -1.93 22.39
C ASN A 26 -18.03 -0.44 22.20
N LYS A 27 -18.70 0.40 22.98
CA LYS A 27 -18.43 1.84 23.07
C LYS A 27 -17.73 2.23 24.37
N GLY A 28 -17.39 1.28 25.26
CA GLY A 28 -16.83 1.55 26.59
C GLY A 28 -17.57 2.68 27.32
N THR A 29 -16.85 3.71 27.76
CA THR A 29 -17.45 4.88 28.42
C THR A 29 -18.32 5.75 27.50
N GLY A 30 -18.42 5.45 26.21
CA GLY A 30 -19.29 6.14 25.24
C GLY A 30 -20.76 5.71 25.26
N PHE A 31 -21.13 4.64 25.97
CA PHE A 31 -22.54 4.31 26.17
C PHE A 31 -23.23 5.39 27.01
N THR A 32 -24.39 5.88 26.54
CA THR A 32 -25.22 6.84 27.30
C THR A 32 -25.92 6.14 28.49
N PRO A 33 -26.40 6.87 29.51
CA PRO A 33 -27.16 6.26 30.61
C PRO A 33 -28.34 5.40 30.12
N GLU A 34 -29.06 5.86 29.11
CA GLU A 34 -30.20 5.15 28.52
C GLU A 34 -29.77 3.86 27.81
N GLU A 35 -28.67 3.91 27.05
CA GLU A 35 -28.09 2.71 26.43
C GLU A 35 -27.61 1.71 27.50
N ARG A 36 -27.03 2.20 28.60
CA ARG A 36 -26.55 1.33 29.68
C ARG A 36 -27.69 0.61 30.37
N ASN A 37 -28.80 1.29 30.66
CA ASN A 37 -30.00 0.65 31.18
C ASN A 37 -30.54 -0.40 30.19
N ALA A 38 -30.78 0.01 28.93
CA ALA A 38 -31.39 -0.84 27.91
C ALA A 38 -30.56 -2.09 27.53
N LEU A 39 -29.24 -2.01 27.70
CA LEU A 39 -28.29 -3.07 27.35
C LEU A 39 -27.72 -3.81 28.58
N ALA A 40 -28.26 -3.57 29.77
CA ALA A 40 -27.82 -4.19 31.04
C ALA A 40 -26.33 -3.94 31.37
N LEU A 41 -25.87 -2.71 31.17
CA LEU A 41 -24.50 -2.26 31.43
C LEU A 41 -24.36 -1.40 32.70
N GLU A 42 -25.48 -1.12 33.39
CA GLU A 42 -25.44 -0.41 34.68
C GLU A 42 -24.56 -1.15 35.69
N GLY A 43 -23.72 -0.42 36.41
CA GLY A 43 -22.72 -0.99 37.33
C GLY A 43 -21.47 -1.59 36.66
N LEU A 44 -21.43 -1.76 35.34
CA LEU A 44 -20.26 -2.31 34.63
C LEU A 44 -19.26 -1.24 34.14
N LEU A 45 -19.66 0.03 34.14
CA LEU A 45 -18.87 1.15 33.59
C LEU A 45 -18.88 2.35 34.54
N PRO A 46 -17.78 3.16 34.58
CA PRO A 46 -17.74 4.40 35.36
C PRO A 46 -18.86 5.37 34.99
N TYR A 47 -19.35 6.15 35.97
CA TYR A 47 -20.56 6.99 35.84
C TYR A 47 -20.58 7.89 34.58
N ARG A 48 -19.48 8.60 34.30
CA ARG A 48 -19.44 9.59 33.21
C ARG A 48 -19.54 8.91 31.84
N SER A 49 -20.41 9.41 30.98
CA SER A 49 -20.40 9.10 29.54
C SER A 49 -19.46 10.08 28.81
N ASN A 50 -18.62 9.58 27.91
CA ASN A 50 -17.64 10.38 27.15
C ASN A 50 -17.96 10.36 25.65
N THR A 51 -17.77 11.50 24.98
CA THR A 51 -17.89 11.54 23.51
C THR A 51 -16.75 10.76 22.85
N LEU A 52 -16.91 10.42 21.57
CA LEU A 52 -15.87 9.70 20.82
C LEU A 52 -14.54 10.49 20.80
N GLU A 53 -14.61 11.81 20.68
CA GLU A 53 -13.46 12.72 20.66
C GLU A 53 -12.74 12.73 22.01
N GLN A 54 -13.46 12.79 23.13
CA GLN A 54 -12.88 12.73 24.46
C GLN A 54 -12.17 11.40 24.71
N ARG A 55 -12.74 10.31 24.21
CA ARG A 55 -12.16 8.97 24.32
C ARG A 55 -10.92 8.83 23.44
N ALA A 56 -10.96 9.36 22.22
CA ALA A 56 -9.83 9.39 21.29
C ALA A 56 -8.66 10.19 21.88
N ALA A 57 -8.92 11.37 22.43
CA ALA A 57 -7.89 12.19 23.10
C ALA A 57 -7.24 11.44 24.28
N ARG A 58 -8.03 10.74 25.11
CA ARG A 58 -7.50 9.93 26.20
C ARG A 58 -6.61 8.80 25.71
N VAL A 59 -7.04 8.08 24.67
CA VAL A 59 -6.25 7.01 24.06
C VAL A 59 -4.95 7.57 23.47
N TYR A 60 -5.02 8.68 22.74
CA TYR A 60 -3.86 9.34 22.15
C TYR A 60 -2.80 9.62 23.21
N THR A 61 -3.18 10.25 24.33
CA THR A 61 -2.28 10.49 25.47
C THR A 61 -1.74 9.20 26.09
N GLN A 62 -2.53 8.13 26.14
CA GLN A 62 -2.06 6.83 26.67
C GLN A 62 -1.01 6.20 25.74
N VAL A 63 -1.29 6.13 24.44
CA VAL A 63 -0.35 5.60 23.43
C VAL A 63 0.97 6.39 23.46
N HIS A 64 0.90 7.71 23.60
CA HIS A 64 2.08 8.58 23.68
C HIS A 64 2.99 8.35 24.90
N ARG A 65 2.47 7.77 25.98
CA ARG A 65 3.27 7.45 27.17
C ARG A 65 4.13 6.21 27.00
N HIS A 66 3.87 5.39 25.98
CA HIS A 66 4.69 4.23 25.70
C HIS A 66 6.06 4.65 25.14
N PRO A 67 7.15 4.05 25.65
CA PRO A 67 8.50 4.56 25.42
C PRO A 67 9.03 4.27 24.01
N ASN A 68 8.62 3.18 23.39
CA ASN A 68 9.11 2.73 22.09
C ASN A 68 7.95 2.40 21.12
N ALA A 69 8.29 2.12 19.87
CA ALA A 69 7.32 1.86 18.80
C ALA A 69 6.57 0.53 19.00
N LEU A 70 7.25 -0.52 19.43
CA LEU A 70 6.66 -1.83 19.71
C LEU A 70 5.58 -1.75 20.81
N ASP A 71 5.85 -1.06 21.91
CA ASP A 71 4.89 -0.86 23.00
C ASP A 71 3.67 -0.04 22.53
N LYS A 72 3.89 0.96 21.66
CA LYS A 72 2.79 1.71 21.03
C LYS A 72 1.94 0.80 20.14
N TYR A 73 2.57 -0.09 19.36
CA TYR A 73 1.86 -1.08 18.56
C TYR A 73 1.00 -1.98 19.45
N VAL A 74 1.57 -2.56 20.51
CA VAL A 74 0.85 -3.44 21.44
C VAL A 74 -0.34 -2.72 22.08
N ALA A 75 -0.18 -1.45 22.47
CA ALA A 75 -1.26 -0.64 23.01
C ALA A 75 -2.40 -0.41 21.99
N LEU A 76 -2.04 -0.13 20.72
CA LEU A 76 -2.99 0.06 19.63
C LEU A 76 -3.69 -1.25 19.23
N ALA A 77 -2.97 -2.36 19.17
CA ALA A 77 -3.53 -3.69 18.93
C ALA A 77 -4.52 -4.08 20.04
N SER A 78 -4.16 -3.88 21.31
CA SER A 78 -5.06 -4.11 22.44
C SER A 78 -6.32 -3.24 22.37
N LEU A 79 -6.19 -1.99 21.92
CA LEU A 79 -7.34 -1.12 21.69
C LEU A 79 -8.26 -1.67 20.59
N ARG A 80 -7.69 -2.13 19.48
CA ARG A 80 -8.45 -2.73 18.37
C ARG A 80 -9.26 -3.95 18.81
N GLU A 81 -8.72 -4.77 19.71
CA GLU A 81 -9.42 -5.93 20.30
C GLU A 81 -10.49 -5.54 21.33
N ARG A 82 -10.51 -4.29 21.79
CA ARG A 82 -11.45 -3.84 22.83
C ARG A 82 -12.54 -2.93 22.29
N ASP A 83 -12.19 -2.00 21.42
CA ASP A 83 -13.09 -1.03 20.79
C ASP A 83 -12.54 -0.68 19.40
N GLU A 84 -13.06 -1.37 18.40
CA GLU A 84 -12.62 -1.27 17.02
C GLU A 84 -12.94 0.12 16.43
N THR A 85 -14.09 0.70 16.80
CA THR A 85 -14.48 2.04 16.33
C THR A 85 -13.51 3.09 16.84
N LEU A 86 -13.13 3.01 18.11
CA LEU A 86 -12.19 3.94 18.73
C LEU A 86 -10.77 3.76 18.18
N PHE A 87 -10.34 2.53 17.93
CA PHE A 87 -9.06 2.26 17.24
C PHE A 87 -8.99 2.98 15.89
N TYR A 88 -9.94 2.74 14.99
CA TYR A 88 -9.91 3.39 13.67
C TYR A 88 -10.11 4.89 13.75
N ARG A 89 -10.90 5.39 14.72
CA ARG A 89 -11.00 6.84 14.96
C ARG A 89 -9.62 7.45 15.24
N VAL A 90 -8.87 6.85 16.16
CA VAL A 90 -7.54 7.35 16.58
C VAL A 90 -6.53 7.20 15.44
N LEU A 91 -6.54 6.06 14.73
CA LEU A 91 -5.65 5.82 13.60
C LEU A 91 -5.89 6.83 12.46
N ILE A 92 -7.14 7.08 12.07
CA ILE A 92 -7.47 7.99 10.97
C ILE A 92 -7.15 9.44 11.33
N GLU A 93 -7.42 9.86 12.58
CA GLU A 93 -7.16 11.23 13.05
C GLU A 93 -5.66 11.56 13.11
N HIS A 94 -4.80 10.56 13.31
CA HIS A 94 -3.35 10.69 13.46
C HIS A 94 -2.58 9.78 12.48
N ILE A 95 -3.09 9.66 11.25
CA ILE A 95 -2.63 8.65 10.30
C ILE A 95 -1.13 8.77 9.97
N GLU A 96 -0.60 9.98 9.81
CA GLU A 96 0.84 10.18 9.57
C GLU A 96 1.73 9.65 10.70
N GLU A 97 1.25 9.76 11.93
CA GLU A 97 2.02 9.42 13.12
C GLU A 97 1.92 7.93 13.46
N PHE A 98 0.71 7.37 13.34
CA PHE A 98 0.45 5.98 13.71
C PHE A 98 0.57 4.99 12.56
N MET A 99 0.59 5.42 11.29
CA MET A 99 0.84 4.50 10.18
C MET A 99 2.19 3.78 10.31
N PRO A 100 3.29 4.49 10.63
CA PRO A 100 4.58 3.85 10.83
C PRO A 100 4.63 2.89 12.03
N ILE A 101 3.65 2.99 12.94
CA ILE A 101 3.50 2.10 14.10
C ILE A 101 2.70 0.86 13.75
N VAL A 102 1.55 0.99 13.07
CA VAL A 102 0.68 -0.16 12.74
C VAL A 102 1.14 -0.94 11.51
N TYR A 103 2.00 -0.34 10.68
CA TYR A 103 2.60 -0.94 9.50
C TYR A 103 4.12 -0.69 9.48
N THR A 104 4.72 -0.45 8.30
CA THR A 104 6.16 -0.23 8.16
C THR A 104 6.62 1.10 8.76
N PRO A 105 7.72 1.15 9.53
CA PRO A 105 8.67 0.06 9.73
C PRO A 105 8.38 -0.85 10.94
N THR A 106 7.59 -0.41 11.92
CA THR A 106 7.42 -1.10 13.23
C THR A 106 6.86 -2.52 13.10
N VAL A 107 6.00 -2.78 12.10
CA VAL A 107 5.43 -4.11 11.87
C VAL A 107 6.51 -5.19 11.62
N GLY A 108 7.70 -4.81 11.13
CA GLY A 108 8.83 -5.74 11.00
C GLY A 108 9.29 -6.27 12.36
N GLU A 109 9.49 -5.37 13.33
CA GLU A 109 9.86 -5.72 14.71
C GLU A 109 8.75 -6.56 15.39
N VAL A 110 7.50 -6.17 15.19
CA VAL A 110 6.33 -6.93 15.69
C VAL A 110 6.31 -8.35 15.13
N THR A 111 6.63 -8.51 13.84
CA THR A 111 6.62 -9.81 13.17
C THR A 111 7.70 -10.73 13.77
N GLN A 112 8.90 -10.20 14.04
CA GLN A 112 9.99 -10.94 14.67
C GLN A 112 9.67 -11.30 16.13
N ALA A 113 9.06 -10.39 16.88
CA ALA A 113 8.69 -10.59 18.28
C ALA A 113 7.30 -11.23 18.46
N TYR A 114 6.63 -11.67 17.38
CA TYR A 114 5.19 -11.92 17.36
C TYR A 114 4.72 -12.89 18.46
N SER A 115 5.43 -14.01 18.62
CA SER A 115 5.11 -15.03 19.63
C SER A 115 5.16 -14.48 21.07
N HIS A 116 6.03 -13.49 21.31
CA HIS A 116 6.22 -12.86 22.62
C HIS A 116 5.25 -11.72 22.90
N VAL A 117 4.73 -11.07 21.85
CA VAL A 117 3.79 -9.94 21.95
C VAL A 117 2.35 -10.30 21.60
N PHE A 118 2.08 -11.56 21.26
CA PHE A 118 0.75 -12.05 20.90
C PHE A 118 -0.24 -11.82 22.04
N GLN A 119 -1.39 -11.21 21.73
CA GLN A 119 -2.42 -10.91 22.71
C GLN A 119 -3.71 -11.69 22.48
N GLN A 120 -4.20 -11.73 21.24
CA GLN A 120 -5.49 -12.32 20.92
C GLN A 120 -5.54 -12.76 19.46
N GLY A 121 -6.22 -13.88 19.21
CA GLY A 121 -6.39 -14.44 17.87
C GLY A 121 -7.47 -13.70 17.07
N ARG A 122 -7.07 -12.69 16.28
CA ARG A 122 -7.96 -11.96 15.36
C ARG A 122 -7.64 -12.27 13.89
N GLY A 123 -7.71 -13.54 13.52
CA GLY A 123 -7.42 -13.96 12.15
C GLY A 123 -7.71 -15.43 11.93
N LEU A 124 -7.25 -15.94 10.81
CA LEU A 124 -7.35 -17.35 10.48
C LEU A 124 -5.96 -17.92 10.23
N TRP A 125 -5.57 -18.93 11.00
CA TRP A 125 -4.37 -19.73 10.76
C TRP A 125 -4.80 -21.04 10.12
N ILE A 126 -4.24 -21.35 8.96
CA ILE A 126 -4.40 -22.63 8.29
C ILE A 126 -3.09 -23.39 8.37
N THR A 127 -3.11 -24.52 9.08
CA THR A 127 -1.97 -25.39 9.30
C THR A 127 -2.12 -26.72 8.53
N PRO A 128 -1.03 -27.47 8.29
CA PRO A 128 -1.06 -28.70 7.52
C PRO A 128 -2.00 -29.80 8.06
N ASP A 129 -2.21 -29.89 9.36
CA ASP A 129 -3.11 -30.87 10.01
C ASP A 129 -4.61 -30.59 9.74
N MET A 130 -4.93 -29.43 9.17
CA MET A 130 -6.28 -29.05 8.75
C MET A 130 -6.63 -29.54 7.35
N GLN A 131 -5.71 -30.25 6.66
CA GLN A 131 -5.99 -30.83 5.34
C GLN A 131 -7.27 -31.67 5.35
N GLY A 132 -8.11 -31.49 4.34
CA GLY A 132 -9.45 -32.08 4.22
C GLY A 132 -10.53 -31.39 5.07
N ARG A 133 -10.17 -30.42 5.91
CA ARG A 133 -11.08 -29.72 6.83
C ARG A 133 -11.07 -28.20 6.64
N ILE A 134 -10.29 -27.62 5.71
CA ILE A 134 -10.11 -26.16 5.60
C ILE A 134 -11.45 -25.44 5.38
N GLU A 135 -12.36 -26.00 4.58
CA GLU A 135 -13.71 -25.43 4.40
C GLU A 135 -14.47 -25.33 5.73
N SER A 136 -14.43 -26.39 6.55
CA SER A 136 -15.12 -26.41 7.84
C SER A 136 -14.50 -25.42 8.83
N VAL A 137 -13.18 -25.30 8.85
CA VAL A 137 -12.45 -24.32 9.67
C VAL A 137 -12.89 -22.90 9.28
N LEU A 138 -12.88 -22.59 7.98
CA LEU A 138 -13.28 -21.28 7.46
C LEU A 138 -14.72 -20.92 7.85
N ARG A 139 -15.68 -21.87 7.75
CA ARG A 139 -17.07 -21.65 8.16
C ARG A 139 -17.22 -21.40 9.66
N ASN A 140 -16.50 -22.16 10.48
CA ASN A 140 -16.60 -22.07 11.93
C ASN A 140 -16.00 -20.78 12.47
N CYS A 141 -14.83 -20.38 12.00
CA CYS A 141 -14.13 -19.16 12.45
C CYS A 141 -14.90 -17.88 12.13
N LEU A 142 -15.73 -17.88 11.08
CA LEU A 142 -16.39 -16.67 10.58
C LEU A 142 -17.85 -16.56 10.93
N THR A 143 -18.46 -17.57 11.58
CA THR A 143 -19.88 -17.73 11.94
C THR A 143 -20.76 -16.49 11.67
N GLY A 144 -21.31 -16.41 10.44
CA GLY A 144 -22.27 -15.38 10.02
C GLY A 144 -21.69 -14.08 9.47
N ARG A 145 -20.37 -13.94 9.34
CA ARG A 145 -19.69 -12.82 8.67
C ARG A 145 -19.59 -13.07 7.17
N GLU A 146 -19.87 -12.03 6.38
CA GLU A 146 -19.61 -12.03 4.94
C GLU A 146 -18.30 -11.30 4.67
N VAL A 147 -17.24 -12.05 4.40
CA VAL A 147 -15.91 -11.50 4.08
C VAL A 147 -15.87 -11.10 2.59
N ARG A 148 -15.31 -9.91 2.32
CA ARG A 148 -15.09 -9.34 0.98
C ARG A 148 -13.62 -9.20 0.63
N LEU A 149 -12.73 -9.12 1.63
CA LEU A 149 -11.30 -8.98 1.42
C LEU A 149 -10.52 -9.89 2.37
N LEU A 150 -9.68 -10.74 1.80
CA LEU A 150 -8.69 -11.51 2.54
C LEU A 150 -7.30 -10.99 2.18
N VAL A 151 -6.47 -10.73 3.18
CA VAL A 151 -5.03 -10.60 2.98
C VAL A 151 -4.41 -11.87 3.54
N VAL A 152 -3.70 -12.57 2.67
CA VAL A 152 -3.18 -13.91 2.91
C VAL A 152 -1.68 -13.88 2.74
N THR A 153 -0.95 -14.45 3.70
CA THR A 153 0.50 -14.66 3.61
C THR A 153 0.85 -16.10 4.00
N ASP A 154 1.93 -16.65 3.44
CA ASP A 154 2.56 -17.89 3.94
C ASP A 154 3.73 -17.60 4.89
N ASN A 155 3.98 -16.32 5.18
CA ASN A 155 4.98 -15.81 6.10
C ASN A 155 6.45 -16.07 5.71
N GLU A 156 6.73 -16.48 4.46
CA GLU A 156 8.09 -16.90 4.07
C GLU A 156 9.02 -15.74 3.70
N ALA A 157 8.51 -14.65 3.14
CA ALA A 157 9.33 -13.58 2.57
C ALA A 157 8.91 -12.19 3.08
N ILE A 158 8.75 -12.04 4.40
CA ILE A 158 8.25 -10.81 5.02
C ILE A 158 9.24 -9.66 4.83
N LEU A 159 8.82 -8.55 4.21
CA LEU A 159 9.46 -7.21 4.20
C LEU A 159 11.02 -7.15 4.15
N GLY A 160 11.68 -8.11 3.50
CA GLY A 160 13.15 -8.23 3.48
C GLY A 160 13.78 -8.84 4.74
N ILE A 161 13.01 -9.12 5.80
CA ILE A 161 13.43 -9.84 7.02
C ILE A 161 13.26 -11.37 6.93
N GLY A 162 12.67 -11.87 5.84
CA GLY A 162 12.67 -13.31 5.51
C GLY A 162 11.55 -14.12 6.19
N ASP A 163 11.84 -15.38 6.51
CA ASP A 163 10.87 -16.33 7.06
C ASP A 163 10.62 -16.03 8.54
N GLN A 164 9.39 -15.64 8.87
CA GLN A 164 8.98 -15.26 10.22
C GLN A 164 7.93 -16.20 10.81
N GLY A 165 7.66 -17.34 10.16
CA GLY A 165 6.70 -18.32 10.65
C GLY A 165 5.33 -17.70 10.96
N ALA A 166 4.63 -18.12 12.01
CA ALA A 166 3.33 -17.52 12.37
C ALA A 166 3.36 -15.98 12.61
N GLY A 167 4.53 -15.37 12.79
CA GLY A 167 4.68 -13.93 12.96
C GLY A 167 4.26 -13.09 11.77
N GLY A 168 4.32 -13.64 10.55
CA GLY A 168 3.88 -12.98 9.32
C GLY A 168 2.40 -12.56 9.34
N MET A 169 1.59 -13.12 10.24
CA MET A 169 0.21 -12.68 10.48
C MET A 169 0.10 -11.17 10.75
N ALA A 170 1.10 -10.56 11.39
CA ALA A 170 1.12 -9.11 11.65
C ALA A 170 1.05 -8.26 10.38
N ILE A 171 1.62 -8.74 9.26
CA ILE A 171 1.55 -8.07 7.95
C ILE A 171 0.13 -8.06 7.42
N SER A 172 -0.55 -9.22 7.46
CA SER A 172 -1.93 -9.34 6.99
C SER A 172 -2.86 -8.42 7.80
N HIS A 173 -2.62 -8.29 9.11
CA HIS A 173 -3.30 -7.31 9.94
C HIS A 173 -3.04 -5.86 9.50
N GLY A 174 -1.78 -5.46 9.42
CA GLY A 174 -1.42 -4.09 9.09
C GLY A 174 -1.89 -3.67 7.70
N LYS A 175 -1.85 -4.56 6.71
CA LYS A 175 -2.45 -4.33 5.38
C LYS A 175 -3.95 -4.08 5.46
N LEU A 176 -4.67 -4.86 6.24
CA LEU A 176 -6.11 -4.63 6.40
C LEU A 176 -6.42 -3.32 7.14
N ASP A 177 -5.59 -2.94 8.12
CA ASP A 177 -5.72 -1.62 8.76
C ASP A 177 -5.54 -0.50 7.72
N LEU A 178 -4.60 -0.64 6.77
CA LEU A 178 -4.43 0.29 5.63
C LEU A 178 -5.67 0.37 4.75
N TYR A 179 -6.26 -0.77 4.39
CA TYR A 179 -7.50 -0.79 3.60
C TYR A 179 -8.67 -0.11 4.29
N ILE A 180 -8.79 -0.32 5.60
CA ILE A 180 -9.89 0.23 6.37
C ILE A 180 -9.69 1.73 6.56
N ALA A 181 -8.50 2.17 6.98
CA ALA A 181 -8.20 3.57 7.23
C ALA A 181 -8.11 4.39 5.94
N GLY A 182 -7.50 3.84 4.88
CA GLY A 182 -7.21 4.53 3.62
C GLY A 182 -8.31 4.42 2.57
N ALA A 183 -8.97 3.26 2.45
CA ALA A 183 -10.00 3.01 1.44
C ALA A 183 -11.43 2.92 2.00
N GLY A 184 -11.59 2.95 3.33
CA GLY A 184 -12.90 2.90 3.97
C GLY A 184 -13.61 1.54 3.85
N ILE A 185 -12.86 0.47 3.62
CA ILE A 185 -13.41 -0.89 3.65
C ILE A 185 -13.92 -1.19 5.05
N HIS A 186 -15.09 -1.81 5.18
CA HIS A 186 -15.67 -2.05 6.49
C HIS A 186 -14.91 -3.19 7.21
N PRO A 187 -14.49 -3.02 8.49
CA PRO A 187 -13.69 -4.03 9.21
C PRO A 187 -14.34 -5.41 9.29
N SER A 188 -15.67 -5.48 9.38
CA SER A 188 -16.37 -6.77 9.44
C SER A 188 -16.23 -7.60 8.16
N GLU A 189 -15.90 -6.95 7.04
CA GLU A 189 -15.75 -7.56 5.72
C GLU A 189 -14.31 -8.00 5.43
N THR A 190 -13.37 -7.79 6.36
CA THR A 190 -11.97 -8.16 6.18
C THR A 190 -11.57 -9.37 7.02
N LEU A 191 -10.60 -10.13 6.52
CA LEU A 191 -10.04 -11.29 7.22
C LEU A 191 -8.53 -11.43 6.96
N PRO A 192 -7.68 -11.27 7.98
CA PRO A 192 -6.26 -11.61 7.86
C PRO A 192 -6.09 -13.13 7.95
N VAL A 193 -5.25 -13.69 7.09
CA VAL A 193 -4.99 -15.13 7.00
C VAL A 193 -3.50 -15.41 6.99
N SER A 194 -3.07 -16.34 7.85
CA SER A 194 -1.73 -16.92 7.83
C SER A 194 -1.83 -18.38 7.39
N LEU A 195 -1.16 -18.71 6.28
CA LEU A 195 -0.97 -20.07 5.82
C LEU A 195 0.31 -20.60 6.50
N ASP A 196 0.15 -21.01 7.74
CA ASP A 196 1.25 -21.46 8.60
C ASP A 196 1.65 -22.89 8.26
N PHE A 197 2.35 -23.04 7.15
CA PHE A 197 2.79 -24.33 6.61
C PHE A 197 4.17 -24.74 7.12
N GLY A 198 4.59 -24.21 8.26
CA GLY A 198 5.92 -24.36 8.86
C GLY A 198 6.88 -23.23 8.50
N THR A 199 8.05 -23.25 9.14
CA THR A 199 9.10 -22.25 8.98
C THR A 199 10.46 -22.91 8.80
N ASP A 200 11.33 -22.33 7.98
CA ASP A 200 12.72 -22.75 7.86
C ASP A 200 13.68 -21.91 8.73
N ASN A 201 13.14 -21.07 9.62
CA ASN A 201 13.91 -20.27 10.55
C ASN A 201 14.26 -21.06 11.82
N ASP A 202 15.55 -21.40 11.98
CA ASP A 202 16.06 -22.18 13.11
C ASP A 202 15.83 -21.52 14.46
N ALA A 203 15.93 -20.19 14.52
CA ALA A 203 15.74 -19.45 15.77
C ALA A 203 14.29 -19.55 16.26
N LEU A 204 13.31 -19.50 15.33
CA LEU A 204 11.91 -19.69 15.67
C LEU A 204 11.61 -21.14 16.10
N LEU A 205 12.19 -22.13 15.43
CA LEU A 205 11.99 -23.54 15.81
C LEU A 205 12.64 -23.90 17.16
N ALA A 206 13.69 -23.17 17.55
CA ALA A 206 14.35 -23.34 18.84
C ALA A 206 13.72 -22.53 19.97
N ASP A 207 12.86 -21.55 19.66
CA ASP A 207 12.17 -20.72 20.65
C ASP A 207 10.99 -21.49 21.26
N GLU A 208 11.06 -21.78 22.56
CA GLU A 208 10.00 -22.46 23.31
C GLU A 208 8.68 -21.68 23.33
N GLN A 209 8.71 -20.37 23.11
CA GLN A 209 7.53 -19.52 23.08
C GLN A 209 6.91 -19.44 21.67
N TYR A 210 7.54 -20.03 20.65
CA TYR A 210 7.04 -19.97 19.28
C TYR A 210 5.62 -20.54 19.16
N LEU A 211 4.71 -19.71 18.62
CA LEU A 211 3.28 -20.05 18.52
C LEU A 211 2.88 -20.72 17.19
N GLY A 212 3.79 -20.78 16.21
CA GLY A 212 3.49 -21.32 14.89
C GLY A 212 3.69 -22.83 14.77
N TRP A 213 3.51 -23.33 13.56
CA TRP A 213 3.67 -24.75 13.24
C TRP A 213 5.12 -25.19 13.49
N PRO A 214 5.38 -26.13 14.43
CA PRO A 214 6.72 -26.41 14.96
C PRO A 214 7.56 -27.33 14.05
N HIS A 215 7.36 -27.24 12.74
CA HIS A 215 8.06 -28.04 11.76
C HIS A 215 8.57 -27.21 10.59
N ARG A 216 9.56 -27.75 9.90
CA ARG A 216 10.08 -27.21 8.65
C ARG A 216 8.99 -27.00 7.63
N ARG A 217 9.17 -25.99 6.80
CA ARG A 217 8.18 -25.53 5.83
C ARG A 217 7.87 -26.61 4.80
N LEU A 218 6.59 -26.82 4.53
CA LEU A 218 6.17 -27.70 3.43
C LEU A 218 6.61 -27.13 2.08
N ARG A 219 7.04 -28.02 1.18
CA ARG A 219 7.50 -27.69 -0.18
C ARG A 219 6.81 -28.56 -1.22
N GLY A 220 6.87 -28.13 -2.48
CA GLY A 220 6.40 -28.92 -3.62
C GLY A 220 4.89 -29.20 -3.59
N ASP A 221 4.50 -30.39 -4.03
CA ASP A 221 3.10 -30.73 -4.28
C ASP A 221 2.23 -30.68 -3.03
N ARG A 222 2.78 -31.04 -1.86
CA ARG A 222 2.05 -30.96 -0.59
C ARG A 222 1.70 -29.52 -0.22
N TYR A 223 2.62 -28.59 -0.44
CA TYR A 223 2.37 -27.16 -0.23
C TYR A 223 1.25 -26.67 -1.16
N TYR A 224 1.35 -26.95 -2.46
CA TYR A 224 0.36 -26.48 -3.43
C TYR A 224 -1.01 -27.14 -3.28
N ALA A 225 -1.07 -28.39 -2.80
CA ALA A 225 -2.34 -29.06 -2.48
C ALA A 225 -3.11 -28.34 -1.36
N LEU A 226 -2.42 -27.83 -0.33
CA LEU A 226 -3.06 -27.04 0.72
C LEU A 226 -3.51 -25.66 0.22
N ILE A 227 -2.72 -25.00 -0.64
CA ILE A 227 -3.15 -23.75 -1.29
C ILE A 227 -4.42 -23.99 -2.13
N GLU A 228 -4.45 -25.08 -2.90
CA GLU A 228 -5.61 -25.45 -3.73
C GLU A 228 -6.85 -25.69 -2.87
N GLU A 229 -6.73 -26.44 -1.78
CA GLU A 229 -7.83 -26.68 -0.85
C GLU A 229 -8.30 -25.36 -0.20
N PHE A 230 -7.38 -24.48 0.20
CA PHE A 230 -7.71 -23.17 0.74
C PHE A 230 -8.48 -22.31 -0.28
N VAL A 231 -8.00 -22.22 -1.53
CA VAL A 231 -8.68 -21.45 -2.58
C VAL A 231 -10.07 -22.03 -2.88
N ALA A 232 -10.20 -23.35 -2.93
CA ALA A 232 -11.48 -24.03 -3.12
C ALA A 232 -12.46 -23.71 -1.97
N ALA A 233 -11.96 -23.72 -0.72
CA ALA A 233 -12.74 -23.35 0.45
C ALA A 233 -13.19 -21.89 0.39
N VAL A 234 -12.28 -20.94 0.11
CA VAL A 234 -12.63 -19.50 -0.01
C VAL A 234 -13.67 -19.30 -1.10
N ARG A 235 -13.49 -19.89 -2.28
CA ARG A 235 -14.44 -19.78 -3.39
C ARG A 235 -15.85 -20.29 -3.02
N LYS A 236 -15.93 -21.32 -2.18
CA LYS A 236 -17.20 -21.93 -1.76
C LYS A 236 -17.86 -21.19 -0.59
N VAL A 237 -17.08 -20.71 0.37
CA VAL A 237 -17.60 -20.05 1.59
C VAL A 237 -17.82 -18.56 1.36
N HIS A 238 -16.91 -17.89 0.64
CA HIS A 238 -16.94 -16.46 0.32
C HIS A 238 -16.69 -16.20 -1.18
N PRO A 239 -17.63 -16.57 -2.07
CA PRO A 239 -17.45 -16.50 -3.52
C PRO A 239 -17.20 -15.10 -4.09
N LEU A 240 -17.50 -14.06 -3.32
CA LEU A 240 -17.35 -12.66 -3.71
C LEU A 240 -16.16 -11.98 -3.03
N ALA A 241 -15.32 -12.75 -2.32
CA ALA A 241 -14.14 -12.21 -1.69
C ALA A 241 -13.00 -12.01 -2.69
N LEU A 242 -12.32 -10.88 -2.53
CA LEU A 242 -11.02 -10.61 -3.13
C LEU A 242 -9.92 -11.21 -2.24
N VAL A 243 -9.02 -11.99 -2.84
CA VAL A 243 -7.84 -12.54 -2.15
C VAL A 243 -6.60 -11.77 -2.58
N GLN A 244 -6.00 -11.04 -1.64
CA GLN A 244 -4.67 -10.47 -1.79
C GLN A 244 -3.63 -11.45 -1.25
N TRP A 245 -2.66 -11.81 -2.08
CA TRP A 245 -1.48 -12.58 -1.69
C TRP A 245 -0.35 -11.62 -1.30
N GLU A 246 0.25 -11.83 -0.14
CA GLU A 246 1.24 -10.93 0.45
C GLU A 246 2.47 -11.70 0.97
N ASP A 247 3.67 -11.19 0.71
CA ASP A 247 4.94 -11.63 1.29
C ASP A 247 5.24 -13.13 1.09
N PHE A 248 4.81 -13.66 -0.06
CA PHE A 248 5.17 -15.01 -0.49
C PHE A 248 6.57 -15.03 -1.08
N ARG A 249 7.32 -16.11 -0.87
CA ARG A 249 8.56 -16.33 -1.61
C ARG A 249 8.28 -16.27 -3.12
N LYS A 250 9.14 -15.55 -3.85
CA LYS A 250 8.96 -15.20 -5.28
C LYS A 250 8.45 -16.36 -6.17
N ASP A 251 9.00 -17.57 -6.03
CA ASP A 251 8.66 -18.71 -6.89
C ASP A 251 7.22 -19.17 -6.63
N ASN A 252 6.80 -19.14 -5.36
CA ASN A 252 5.42 -19.42 -4.93
C ASN A 252 4.48 -18.28 -5.34
N ALA A 253 4.87 -17.02 -5.06
CA ALA A 253 4.07 -15.85 -5.38
C ALA A 253 3.64 -15.84 -6.86
N LEU A 254 4.59 -16.12 -7.76
CA LEU A 254 4.35 -16.17 -9.20
C LEU A 254 3.45 -17.32 -9.60
N LYS A 255 3.75 -18.54 -9.14
CA LYS A 255 2.95 -19.71 -9.47
C LYS A 255 1.52 -19.59 -8.95
N ILE A 256 1.34 -19.10 -7.73
CA ILE A 256 0.03 -18.84 -7.12
C ILE A 256 -0.72 -17.78 -7.93
N LEU A 257 -0.09 -16.64 -8.19
CA LEU A 257 -0.71 -15.57 -8.98
C LEU A 257 -1.17 -16.06 -10.35
N ASP A 258 -0.27 -16.66 -11.13
CA ASP A 258 -0.57 -17.06 -12.51
C ASP A 258 -1.60 -18.20 -12.55
N THR A 259 -1.66 -19.06 -11.53
CA THR A 259 -2.66 -20.13 -11.40
C THR A 259 -4.05 -19.60 -11.01
N TYR A 260 -4.14 -18.71 -10.03
CA TYR A 260 -5.43 -18.38 -9.41
C TYR A 260 -6.07 -17.08 -9.91
N ARG A 261 -5.34 -16.20 -10.59
CA ARG A 261 -5.90 -14.95 -11.17
C ARG A 261 -7.04 -15.16 -12.16
N THR A 262 -7.15 -16.34 -12.77
CA THR A 262 -8.24 -16.71 -13.70
C THR A 262 -9.36 -17.53 -13.03
N ARG A 263 -9.18 -17.91 -11.75
CA ARG A 263 -10.08 -18.84 -11.04
C ARG A 263 -10.87 -18.17 -9.92
N ILE A 264 -10.30 -17.16 -9.28
CA ILE A 264 -10.91 -16.34 -8.24
C ILE A 264 -10.48 -14.88 -8.41
N PRO A 265 -11.24 -13.90 -7.88
CA PRO A 265 -10.76 -12.53 -7.74
C PRO A 265 -9.54 -12.54 -6.81
N SER A 266 -8.35 -12.44 -7.38
CA SER A 266 -7.12 -12.40 -6.61
C SER A 266 -6.02 -11.62 -7.31
N PHE A 267 -5.10 -11.09 -6.51
CA PHE A 267 -3.90 -10.41 -6.98
C PHE A 267 -2.79 -10.57 -5.93
N ASN A 268 -1.54 -10.33 -6.32
CA ASN A 268 -0.42 -10.30 -5.39
C ASN A 268 0.14 -8.86 -5.32
N ASP A 269 0.30 -8.32 -4.12
CA ASP A 269 0.70 -6.92 -3.94
C ASP A 269 2.17 -6.70 -4.33
N ASP A 270 3.07 -7.62 -3.97
CA ASP A 270 4.50 -7.56 -4.28
C ASP A 270 4.82 -7.57 -5.79
N ILE A 271 3.94 -8.16 -6.59
CA ILE A 271 4.05 -8.21 -8.05
C ILE A 271 3.20 -7.10 -8.66
N GLN A 272 1.88 -7.15 -8.48
CA GLN A 272 0.97 -6.28 -9.20
C GLN A 272 0.83 -4.91 -8.56
N GLY A 273 0.81 -4.84 -7.23
CA GLY A 273 0.75 -3.59 -6.46
C GLY A 273 2.02 -2.76 -6.66
N THR A 274 3.19 -3.35 -6.44
CA THR A 274 4.50 -2.73 -6.70
C THR A 274 4.63 -2.26 -8.16
N GLY A 275 4.27 -3.12 -9.12
CA GLY A 275 4.32 -2.72 -10.53
C GLY A 275 3.39 -1.55 -10.85
N ALA A 276 2.18 -1.52 -10.28
CA ALA A 276 1.20 -0.48 -10.54
C ALA A 276 1.64 0.88 -9.95
N VAL A 277 2.15 0.89 -8.71
CA VAL A 277 2.63 2.13 -8.08
C VAL A 277 3.86 2.68 -8.80
N VAL A 278 4.83 1.84 -9.18
CA VAL A 278 6.00 2.28 -9.95
C VAL A 278 5.61 2.85 -11.31
N LEU A 279 4.69 2.18 -12.03
CA LEU A 279 4.16 2.70 -13.30
C LEU A 279 3.49 4.07 -13.11
N ALA A 280 2.70 4.25 -12.04
CA ALA A 280 2.08 5.53 -11.74
C ALA A 280 3.14 6.64 -11.52
N GLY A 281 4.25 6.34 -10.83
CA GLY A 281 5.37 7.29 -10.71
C GLY A 281 6.02 7.63 -12.02
N ILE A 282 6.23 6.64 -12.89
CA ILE A 282 6.80 6.87 -14.21
C ILE A 282 5.90 7.83 -15.00
N GLU A 283 4.59 7.57 -15.04
CA GLU A 283 3.63 8.41 -15.76
C GLU A 283 3.58 9.83 -15.17
N MET A 284 3.61 9.99 -13.84
CA MET A 284 3.68 11.30 -13.19
C MET A 284 4.97 12.05 -13.51
N ALA A 285 6.12 11.36 -13.44
CA ALA A 285 7.42 11.92 -13.76
C ALA A 285 7.47 12.38 -15.22
N LEU A 286 7.02 11.53 -16.15
CA LEU A 286 6.93 11.86 -17.58
C LEU A 286 5.98 13.03 -17.83
N ALA A 287 4.79 13.04 -17.23
CA ALA A 287 3.85 14.17 -17.35
C ALA A 287 4.48 15.49 -16.90
N SER A 288 5.32 15.48 -15.87
CA SER A 288 6.00 16.70 -15.37
C SER A 288 7.01 17.30 -16.36
N ILE A 289 7.58 16.48 -17.25
CA ILE A 289 8.57 16.87 -18.27
C ILE A 289 8.02 16.79 -19.70
N GLY A 290 6.73 16.51 -19.88
CA GLY A 290 6.08 16.36 -21.20
C GLY A 290 6.50 15.11 -21.97
N GLY A 291 6.98 14.07 -21.30
CA GLY A 291 7.44 12.81 -21.91
C GLY A 291 6.32 11.78 -22.14
N ASN A 292 6.61 10.78 -22.97
CA ASN A 292 5.71 9.66 -23.26
C ASN A 292 6.39 8.32 -22.94
N ILE A 293 5.72 7.44 -22.18
CA ILE A 293 6.27 6.13 -21.80
C ILE A 293 6.60 5.26 -23.02
N ALA A 294 5.88 5.43 -24.13
CA ALA A 294 6.12 4.69 -25.38
C ALA A 294 7.49 4.97 -26.01
N GLU A 295 8.23 5.99 -25.57
CA GLU A 295 9.54 6.37 -26.12
C GLU A 295 10.70 6.01 -25.17
N GLN A 296 10.39 5.48 -24.00
CA GLN A 296 11.35 5.33 -22.91
C GLN A 296 12.16 4.04 -23.04
N ARG A 297 13.42 4.11 -22.58
CA ARG A 297 14.31 2.97 -22.41
C ARG A 297 14.53 2.78 -20.91
N ILE A 298 14.29 1.57 -20.43
CA ILE A 298 14.14 1.28 -19.01
C ILE A 298 15.15 0.21 -18.61
N VAL A 299 15.88 0.47 -17.54
CA VAL A 299 16.68 -0.53 -16.84
C VAL A 299 16.04 -0.83 -15.50
N VAL A 300 15.82 -2.12 -15.22
CA VAL A 300 15.34 -2.61 -13.93
C VAL A 300 16.45 -3.46 -13.29
N LEU A 301 16.99 -2.99 -12.17
CA LEU A 301 17.91 -3.76 -11.35
C LEU A 301 17.11 -4.56 -10.32
N GLY A 302 16.98 -5.87 -10.54
CA GLY A 302 16.19 -6.76 -9.70
C GLY A 302 15.21 -7.58 -10.53
N ALA A 303 15.35 -8.90 -10.47
CA ALA A 303 14.48 -9.86 -11.17
C ALA A 303 13.69 -10.74 -10.17
N GLY A 304 13.25 -10.11 -9.07
CA GLY A 304 12.31 -10.68 -8.11
C GLY A 304 10.86 -10.40 -8.49
N ALA A 305 9.95 -10.60 -7.53
CA ALA A 305 8.52 -10.31 -7.67
C ALA A 305 8.24 -8.88 -8.13
N GLY A 306 8.80 -7.88 -7.42
CA GLY A 306 8.64 -6.47 -7.75
C GLY A 306 9.19 -6.09 -9.13
N GLY A 307 10.43 -6.49 -9.43
CA GLY A 307 11.05 -6.23 -10.74
C GLY A 307 10.26 -6.82 -11.90
N LEU A 308 9.77 -8.05 -11.75
CA LEU A 308 8.89 -8.65 -12.75
C LEU A 308 7.56 -7.90 -12.89
N GLY A 309 6.94 -7.56 -11.76
CA GLY A 309 5.70 -6.80 -11.69
C GLY A 309 5.78 -5.47 -12.43
N ILE A 310 6.86 -4.73 -12.21
CA ILE A 310 7.17 -3.46 -12.89
C ILE A 310 7.24 -3.68 -14.40
N VAL A 311 7.99 -4.68 -14.87
CA VAL A 311 8.11 -4.96 -16.31
C VAL A 311 6.77 -5.37 -16.93
N ARG A 312 5.98 -6.21 -16.25
CA ARG A 312 4.64 -6.60 -16.73
C ARG A 312 3.72 -5.38 -16.86
N GLN A 313 3.73 -4.45 -15.90
CA GLN A 313 2.89 -3.25 -15.92
C GLN A 313 3.34 -2.24 -16.99
N VAL A 314 4.65 -2.02 -17.13
CA VAL A 314 5.22 -1.21 -18.22
C VAL A 314 4.83 -1.78 -19.59
N ARG A 315 4.96 -3.10 -19.79
CA ARG A 315 4.56 -3.75 -21.04
C ARG A 315 3.07 -3.62 -21.31
N ALA A 316 2.21 -3.72 -20.29
CA ALA A 316 0.79 -3.45 -20.44
C ALA A 316 0.50 -2.01 -20.86
N ALA A 317 1.22 -1.03 -20.30
CA ALA A 317 1.13 0.39 -20.69
C ALA A 317 1.63 0.65 -22.13
N TRP A 318 2.63 -0.12 -22.59
CA TRP A 318 3.13 -0.13 -23.96
C TRP A 318 2.17 -0.79 -24.95
N ASP A 319 1.54 -1.91 -24.57
CA ASP A 319 0.52 -2.60 -25.36
C ASP A 319 -0.66 -1.65 -25.64
N GLN A 320 -1.11 -0.88 -24.63
CA GLN A 320 -2.16 0.13 -24.79
C GLN A 320 -1.78 1.29 -25.71
N ARG A 321 -0.48 1.52 -25.93
CA ARG A 321 0.08 2.56 -26.81
C ARG A 321 0.55 2.02 -28.17
N GLY A 322 0.33 0.74 -28.45
CA GLY A 322 0.67 0.12 -29.72
C GLY A 322 2.17 -0.08 -29.94
N VAL A 323 3.00 -0.12 -28.89
CA VAL A 323 4.44 -0.41 -29.03
C VAL A 323 4.62 -1.89 -29.39
N SER A 324 5.38 -2.17 -30.45
CA SER A 324 5.58 -3.55 -30.93
C SER A 324 6.32 -4.41 -29.88
N ARG A 325 6.05 -5.72 -29.83
CA ARG A 325 6.77 -6.64 -28.92
C ARG A 325 8.29 -6.58 -29.08
N ARG A 326 8.76 -6.44 -30.33
CA ARG A 326 10.18 -6.26 -30.65
C ARG A 326 10.75 -5.00 -30.00
N ASP A 327 10.06 -3.88 -30.11
CA ASP A 327 10.49 -2.62 -29.50
C ASP A 327 10.43 -2.68 -27.97
N GLN A 328 9.39 -3.31 -27.41
CA GLN A 328 9.29 -3.51 -25.96
C GLN A 328 10.49 -4.29 -25.42
N GLN A 329 10.88 -5.37 -26.10
CA GLN A 329 12.04 -6.19 -25.71
C GLN A 329 13.35 -5.41 -25.81
N ALA A 330 13.54 -4.63 -26.88
CA ALA A 330 14.72 -3.77 -27.06
C ALA A 330 14.80 -2.59 -26.07
N ARG A 331 13.68 -2.18 -25.47
CA ARG A 331 13.59 -1.01 -24.60
C ARG A 331 13.62 -1.31 -23.11
N VAL A 332 13.54 -2.57 -22.69
CA VAL A 332 13.60 -2.94 -21.25
C VAL A 332 14.71 -3.95 -20.99
N ALA A 333 15.70 -3.57 -20.19
CA ALA A 333 16.75 -4.47 -19.71
C ALA A 333 16.53 -4.79 -18.23
N VAL A 334 16.61 -6.07 -17.86
CA VAL A 334 16.47 -6.51 -16.47
C VAL A 334 17.73 -7.24 -16.02
N LEU A 335 18.23 -6.86 -14.85
CA LEU A 335 19.42 -7.44 -14.26
C LEU A 335 19.08 -8.22 -12.98
N ASP A 336 19.75 -9.36 -12.78
CA ASP A 336 19.83 -10.03 -11.49
C ASP A 336 21.26 -9.97 -10.92
N ARG A 337 21.53 -10.68 -9.83
CA ARG A 337 22.88 -10.75 -9.21
C ARG A 337 24.00 -11.21 -10.14
N ARG A 338 23.69 -11.82 -11.28
CA ARG A 338 24.63 -12.27 -12.33
C ARG A 338 24.75 -11.29 -13.49
N GLY A 339 24.08 -10.13 -13.42
CA GLY A 339 24.01 -9.13 -14.47
C GLY A 339 22.74 -9.24 -15.33
N LEU A 340 22.77 -8.64 -16.52
CA LEU A 340 21.72 -8.70 -17.53
C LEU A 340 21.24 -10.13 -17.79
N ILE A 341 19.92 -10.31 -17.72
CA ILE A 341 19.27 -11.57 -18.05
C ILE A 341 19.21 -11.70 -19.57
N VAL A 342 19.90 -12.72 -20.09
CA VAL A 342 19.89 -13.10 -21.51
C VAL A 342 19.38 -14.54 -21.59
N GLU A 343 18.66 -14.85 -22.66
CA GLU A 343 18.13 -16.19 -22.92
C GLU A 343 19.27 -17.22 -22.91
N SER A 344 19.05 -18.29 -22.15
CA SER A 344 19.95 -19.43 -22.03
C SER A 344 19.17 -20.63 -21.49
N GLU A 345 19.70 -21.84 -21.66
CA GLU A 345 19.09 -23.05 -21.10
C GLU A 345 19.03 -23.03 -19.56
N GLU A 346 19.96 -22.31 -18.92
CA GLU A 346 20.05 -22.12 -17.46
C GLU A 346 19.07 -21.07 -16.91
N THR A 347 18.30 -20.39 -17.77
CA THR A 347 17.41 -19.31 -17.34
C THR A 347 16.16 -19.89 -16.67
N ASP A 348 16.00 -19.60 -15.37
CA ASP A 348 14.81 -19.92 -14.58
C ASP A 348 13.53 -19.63 -15.38
N ALA A 349 12.55 -20.54 -15.34
CA ALA A 349 11.36 -20.45 -16.19
C ALA A 349 10.64 -19.09 -16.09
N TYR A 350 10.58 -18.52 -14.88
CA TYR A 350 9.95 -17.22 -14.65
C TYR A 350 10.76 -16.03 -15.19
N LYS A 351 12.09 -16.16 -15.33
CA LYS A 351 12.95 -15.10 -15.87
C LYS A 351 12.96 -15.06 -17.39
N ARG A 352 12.46 -16.10 -18.06
CA ARG A 352 12.42 -16.14 -19.53
C ARG A 352 11.65 -14.96 -20.11
N GLU A 353 10.57 -14.52 -19.46
CA GLU A 353 9.84 -13.34 -19.92
C GLU A 353 10.63 -12.02 -19.74
N LEU A 354 11.65 -12.00 -18.88
CA LEU A 354 12.52 -10.85 -18.62
C LEU A 354 13.80 -10.87 -19.46
N ALA A 355 14.11 -12.00 -20.09
CA ALA A 355 15.36 -12.22 -20.78
C ALA A 355 15.43 -11.48 -22.12
N TRP A 356 16.61 -10.96 -22.43
CA TRP A 356 16.94 -10.52 -23.78
C TRP A 356 17.32 -11.70 -24.69
N PRO A 357 16.96 -11.65 -25.98
CA PRO A 357 17.52 -12.57 -26.97
C PRO A 357 19.03 -12.39 -27.05
N VAL A 358 19.73 -13.48 -27.36
CA VAL A 358 21.21 -13.48 -27.45
C VAL A 358 21.69 -12.48 -28.50
N GLU A 359 20.98 -12.36 -29.62
CA GLU A 359 21.30 -11.45 -30.72
C GLU A 359 21.17 -9.99 -30.32
N LEU A 360 20.18 -9.67 -29.48
CA LEU A 360 20.00 -8.32 -28.96
C LEU A 360 21.14 -7.96 -28.00
N ALA A 361 21.49 -8.87 -27.08
CA ALA A 361 22.63 -8.68 -26.19
C ALA A 361 23.94 -8.49 -26.99
N ARG A 362 24.17 -9.29 -28.04
CA ARG A 362 25.33 -9.14 -28.93
C ARG A 362 25.33 -7.81 -29.65
N HIS A 363 24.19 -7.37 -30.19
CA HIS A 363 24.07 -6.08 -30.88
C HIS A 363 24.48 -4.89 -29.99
N HIS A 364 24.21 -4.98 -28.69
CA HIS A 364 24.61 -3.99 -27.69
C HIS A 364 26.01 -4.22 -27.10
N GLY A 365 26.78 -5.20 -27.58
CA GLY A 365 28.12 -5.51 -27.06
C GLY A 365 28.12 -6.17 -25.67
N LEU A 366 27.01 -6.79 -25.28
CA LEU A 366 26.76 -7.40 -23.96
C LEU A 366 26.76 -8.93 -24.02
N GLU A 367 27.41 -9.51 -25.04
CA GLU A 367 27.48 -10.97 -25.19
C GLU A 367 28.31 -11.63 -24.09
N GLU A 368 29.43 -11.01 -23.70
CA GLU A 368 30.30 -11.48 -22.63
C GLU A 368 29.65 -11.24 -21.26
N ARG A 369 29.60 -12.27 -20.40
CA ARG A 369 29.01 -12.15 -19.05
C ARG A 369 29.65 -11.05 -18.20
N THR A 370 30.96 -10.81 -18.36
CA THR A 370 31.71 -9.74 -17.67
C THR A 370 31.20 -8.33 -18.01
N ARG A 371 30.59 -8.16 -19.19
CA ARG A 371 30.02 -6.89 -19.66
C ARG A 371 28.53 -6.75 -19.36
N ARG A 372 27.94 -7.63 -18.55
CA ARG A 372 26.50 -7.59 -18.23
C ARG A 372 26.17 -6.89 -16.92
N GLY A 373 27.15 -6.25 -16.28
CA GLY A 373 26.93 -5.42 -15.08
C GLY A 373 26.13 -4.15 -15.37
N LEU A 374 25.57 -3.53 -14.32
CA LEU A 374 24.70 -2.36 -14.45
C LEU A 374 25.33 -1.21 -15.24
N ALA A 375 26.57 -0.83 -14.92
CA ALA A 375 27.28 0.25 -15.62
C ALA A 375 27.39 0.02 -17.13
N HIS A 376 27.76 -1.21 -17.54
CA HIS A 376 27.85 -1.59 -18.96
C HIS A 376 26.49 -1.53 -19.65
N VAL A 377 25.42 -2.02 -19.00
CA VAL A 377 24.06 -1.99 -19.55
C VAL A 377 23.57 -0.54 -19.69
N VAL A 378 23.84 0.32 -18.71
CA VAL A 378 23.48 1.74 -18.76
C VAL A 378 24.20 2.44 -19.91
N ALA A 379 25.51 2.20 -20.07
CA ALA A 379 26.28 2.77 -21.19
C ALA A 379 25.78 2.29 -22.56
N ALA A 380 25.41 1.00 -22.69
CA ALA A 380 24.99 0.40 -23.94
C ALA A 380 23.53 0.73 -24.32
N LEU A 381 22.60 0.71 -23.36
CA LEU A 381 21.17 0.96 -23.61
C LEU A 381 20.81 2.46 -23.52
N LYS A 382 21.60 3.25 -22.78
CA LYS A 382 21.35 4.68 -22.53
C LYS A 382 19.94 4.92 -22.00
N PRO A 383 19.54 4.32 -20.86
CA PRO A 383 18.19 4.40 -20.36
C PRO A 383 17.78 5.83 -20.01
N THR A 384 16.49 6.10 -20.12
CA THR A 384 15.85 7.31 -19.59
C THR A 384 15.24 7.08 -18.22
N ILE A 385 14.98 5.81 -17.87
CA ILE A 385 14.43 5.40 -16.59
C ILE A 385 15.29 4.28 -15.98
N LEU A 386 15.71 4.44 -14.74
CA LEU A 386 16.45 3.46 -13.95
C LEU A 386 15.65 3.11 -12.70
N ILE A 387 15.35 1.82 -12.49
CA ILE A 387 14.49 1.35 -11.40
C ILE A 387 15.22 0.28 -10.59
N GLY A 388 15.24 0.43 -9.27
CA GLY A 388 15.87 -0.47 -8.32
C GLY A 388 14.82 -1.28 -7.58
N ALA A 389 14.90 -2.59 -7.67
CA ALA A 389 14.06 -3.56 -6.96
C ALA A 389 14.90 -4.77 -6.55
N SER A 390 16.12 -4.50 -6.09
CA SER A 390 17.18 -5.50 -5.86
C SER A 390 17.29 -5.95 -4.41
N GLY A 391 16.83 -5.14 -3.46
CA GLY A 391 17.06 -5.32 -2.03
C GLY A 391 18.52 -5.11 -1.60
N HIS A 392 19.36 -4.48 -2.44
CA HIS A 392 20.78 -4.27 -2.17
C HIS A 392 21.13 -2.79 -2.12
N GLY A 393 21.46 -2.30 -0.93
CA GLY A 393 21.85 -0.92 -0.71
C GLY A 393 23.10 -0.51 -1.50
N GLY A 394 23.10 0.71 -2.04
CA GLY A 394 24.26 1.28 -2.76
C GLY A 394 24.50 0.68 -4.16
N ALA A 395 23.57 -0.11 -4.70
CA ALA A 395 23.73 -0.71 -6.02
C ALA A 395 23.73 0.31 -7.17
N PHE A 396 23.15 1.50 -6.97
CA PHE A 396 23.28 2.63 -7.88
C PHE A 396 24.52 3.44 -7.49
N THR A 397 25.61 3.22 -8.22
CA THR A 397 26.87 3.94 -8.03
C THR A 397 26.85 5.30 -8.73
N GLU A 398 27.64 6.25 -8.24
CA GLU A 398 27.88 7.55 -8.90
C GLU A 398 28.25 7.40 -10.38
N GLU A 399 29.18 6.53 -10.71
CA GLU A 399 29.63 6.29 -12.10
C GLU A 399 28.45 5.94 -13.02
N THR A 400 27.66 4.95 -12.61
CA THR A 400 26.46 4.50 -13.34
C THR A 400 25.44 5.63 -13.51
N VAL A 401 25.15 6.39 -12.45
CA VAL A 401 24.15 7.46 -12.49
C VAL A 401 24.61 8.63 -13.34
N ARG A 402 25.89 9.01 -13.23
CA ARG A 402 26.49 10.04 -14.09
C ARG A 402 26.50 9.62 -15.56
N GLU A 403 26.82 8.36 -15.84
CA GLU A 403 26.77 7.83 -17.22
C GLU A 403 25.35 7.91 -17.79
N MET A 404 24.32 7.52 -17.03
CA MET A 404 22.92 7.72 -17.43
C MET A 404 22.60 9.19 -17.69
N ALA A 405 23.04 10.09 -16.80
CA ALA A 405 22.74 11.51 -16.85
C ALA A 405 23.43 12.27 -18.00
N ARG A 406 24.45 11.66 -18.65
CA ARG A 406 25.09 12.17 -19.88
C ARG A 406 24.18 12.04 -21.11
N HIS A 407 23.35 11.00 -21.16
CA HIS A 407 22.52 10.69 -22.34
C HIS A 407 21.05 11.08 -22.15
N THR A 408 20.65 11.44 -20.93
CA THR A 408 19.26 11.78 -20.59
C THR A 408 19.22 13.12 -19.84
N PRO A 409 18.60 14.17 -20.41
CA PRO A 409 18.54 15.50 -19.76
C PRO A 409 17.86 15.48 -18.40
N ARG A 410 16.78 14.70 -18.27
CA ARG A 410 15.92 14.57 -17.08
C ARG A 410 15.79 13.09 -16.69
N PRO A 411 16.80 12.48 -16.05
CA PRO A 411 16.78 11.06 -15.74
C PRO A 411 15.72 10.74 -14.68
N ILE A 412 14.93 9.69 -14.90
CA ILE A 412 13.97 9.19 -13.90
C ILE A 412 14.62 8.03 -13.16
N ILE A 413 14.86 8.17 -11.85
CA ILE A 413 15.64 7.19 -11.07
C ILE A 413 14.86 6.82 -9.81
N PHE A 414 14.40 5.56 -9.73
CA PHE A 414 13.52 5.09 -8.66
C PHE A 414 14.19 3.96 -7.83
N PRO A 415 14.80 4.27 -6.67
CA PRO A 415 15.25 3.28 -5.70
C PRO A 415 14.05 2.73 -4.89
N CYS A 416 13.51 1.57 -5.26
CA CYS A 416 12.27 1.06 -4.67
C CYS A 416 12.49 0.06 -3.52
N SER A 417 13.73 -0.30 -3.21
CA SER A 417 14.02 -1.31 -2.18
C SER A 417 13.76 -0.80 -0.76
N ASN A 418 13.31 -1.72 0.10
CA ASN A 418 12.99 -1.49 1.51
C ASN A 418 13.81 -2.44 2.41
N PRO A 419 14.06 -2.07 3.68
CA PRO A 419 13.93 -0.72 4.27
C PRO A 419 14.97 0.27 3.71
N THR A 420 15.04 1.49 4.27
CA THR A 420 15.91 2.59 3.80
C THR A 420 17.37 2.18 3.55
N GLU A 421 17.93 1.32 4.41
CA GLU A 421 19.30 0.80 4.29
C GLU A 421 19.53 -0.13 3.08
N ASN A 422 18.46 -0.67 2.51
CA ASN A 422 18.51 -1.46 1.28
C ASN A 422 18.22 -0.64 0.01
N SER A 423 17.98 0.67 0.15
CA SER A 423 17.74 1.56 -1.00
C SER A 423 18.96 1.60 -1.93
N GLU A 424 18.76 1.44 -3.23
CA GLU A 424 19.85 1.35 -4.21
C GLU A 424 20.74 2.62 -4.23
N ALA A 425 20.18 3.78 -3.91
CA ALA A 425 20.87 5.03 -3.63
C ALA A 425 20.00 5.92 -2.74
N THR A 426 20.60 6.96 -2.15
CA THR A 426 19.85 8.00 -1.43
C THR A 426 19.40 9.09 -2.39
N PRO A 427 18.27 9.78 -2.15
CA PRO A 427 17.88 10.95 -2.94
C PRO A 427 18.96 12.04 -2.98
N GLU A 428 19.67 12.26 -1.88
CA GLU A 428 20.77 13.23 -1.76
C GLU A 428 21.86 12.94 -2.80
N ASP A 429 22.36 11.70 -2.84
CA ASP A 429 23.36 11.25 -3.80
C ASP A 429 22.86 11.43 -5.25
N LEU A 430 21.61 11.06 -5.53
CA LEU A 430 21.05 11.16 -6.87
C LEU A 430 20.93 12.60 -7.36
N PHE A 431 20.54 13.53 -6.47
CA PHE A 431 20.50 14.95 -6.82
C PHE A 431 21.92 15.50 -7.05
N GLU A 432 22.90 15.11 -6.23
CA GLU A 432 24.29 15.52 -6.42
C GLU A 432 24.88 14.99 -7.74
N TRP A 433 24.73 13.70 -8.02
CA TRP A 433 25.33 13.06 -9.20
C TRP A 433 24.68 13.50 -10.52
N THR A 434 23.48 14.06 -10.47
CA THR A 434 22.74 14.51 -11.66
C THR A 434 22.57 16.02 -11.76
N ASP A 435 23.25 16.79 -10.92
CA ASP A 435 23.16 18.25 -10.87
C ASP A 435 21.71 18.76 -10.67
N GLY A 436 20.95 18.07 -9.82
CA GLY A 436 19.55 18.41 -9.53
C GLY A 436 18.55 18.06 -10.64
N ARG A 437 18.98 17.38 -11.71
CA ARG A 437 18.13 17.14 -12.90
C ARG A 437 17.25 15.90 -12.79
N CYS A 438 17.57 14.94 -11.92
CA CYS A 438 16.80 13.71 -11.80
C CYS A 438 15.40 13.92 -11.24
N LEU A 439 14.49 13.01 -11.61
CA LEU A 439 13.20 12.81 -10.96
C LEU A 439 13.28 11.53 -10.14
N VAL A 440 13.11 11.66 -8.83
CA VAL A 440 13.32 10.57 -7.87
C VAL A 440 12.02 10.17 -7.20
N ALA A 441 11.89 8.87 -6.96
CA ALA A 441 10.87 8.30 -6.10
C ALA A 441 11.44 7.08 -5.38
N THR A 442 11.17 6.97 -4.09
CA THR A 442 11.75 5.94 -3.23
C THR A 442 10.70 4.97 -2.70
N GLY A 443 11.10 3.73 -2.44
CA GLY A 443 10.26 2.73 -1.75
C GLY A 443 10.08 3.04 -0.26
N SER A 444 11.16 3.47 0.39
CA SER A 444 11.18 3.87 1.80
C SER A 444 11.15 5.40 1.95
N PRO A 445 10.66 5.94 3.09
CA PRO A 445 10.63 7.37 3.32
C PRO A 445 12.03 7.94 3.56
N PHE A 446 12.33 9.07 2.92
CA PHE A 446 13.51 9.91 3.13
C PHE A 446 13.11 11.32 3.58
N SER A 447 14.06 12.06 4.15
CA SER A 447 13.87 13.48 4.47
C SER A 447 13.83 14.33 3.21
N ASP A 448 13.33 15.56 3.34
CA ASP A 448 13.41 16.54 2.25
C ASP A 448 14.90 16.87 1.96
N VAL A 449 15.29 16.86 0.69
CA VAL A 449 16.65 17.22 0.26
C VAL A 449 16.71 18.70 -0.12
N GLU A 450 17.67 19.43 0.46
CA GLU A 450 18.01 20.80 0.04
C GLU A 450 19.19 20.76 -0.93
N TYR A 451 18.92 20.92 -2.23
CA TYR A 451 19.96 20.97 -3.25
C TYR A 451 20.44 22.42 -3.48
N GLY A 452 21.71 22.69 -3.19
CA GLY A 452 22.32 24.03 -3.27
C GLY A 452 22.89 24.42 -4.64
N GLY A 453 22.75 23.56 -5.65
CA GLY A 453 23.20 23.86 -7.01
C GLY A 453 22.26 24.80 -7.78
N PRO A 454 22.69 25.32 -8.94
CA PRO A 454 21.84 26.17 -9.77
C PRO A 454 20.57 25.41 -10.17
N ALA A 455 19.41 26.09 -10.05
CA ALA A 455 18.13 25.51 -10.46
C ALA A 455 18.21 25.10 -11.95
N PRO A 456 17.73 23.91 -12.34
CA PRO A 456 17.67 23.53 -13.74
C PRO A 456 16.95 24.62 -14.56
N GLN A 457 17.56 25.07 -15.65
CA GLN A 457 17.07 26.21 -16.45
C GLN A 457 15.65 26.02 -17.02
N ASP A 458 15.13 24.79 -16.99
CA ASP A 458 13.77 24.46 -17.39
C ASP A 458 12.86 24.22 -16.17
N ARG A 459 12.25 25.33 -15.72
CA ARG A 459 11.21 25.55 -14.69
C ARG A 459 11.66 25.90 -13.27
N ALA A 460 11.22 27.12 -12.89
CA ALA A 460 11.03 27.57 -11.52
C ALA A 460 10.14 26.61 -10.72
N GLY A 461 10.64 26.16 -9.56
CA GLY A 461 9.90 25.37 -8.60
C GLY A 461 10.73 24.20 -8.08
N GLN A 462 11.12 24.27 -6.80
CA GLN A 462 11.70 23.14 -6.06
C GLN A 462 10.89 21.87 -6.34
N GLN A 463 11.55 20.84 -6.88
CA GLN A 463 10.91 19.56 -7.15
C GLN A 463 10.82 18.77 -5.86
N ARG A 464 9.60 18.66 -5.33
CA ARG A 464 9.23 17.66 -4.32
C ARG A 464 8.45 16.58 -5.05
N VAL A 465 9.07 15.44 -5.32
CA VAL A 465 8.36 14.25 -5.79
C VAL A 465 8.26 13.30 -4.60
N HIS A 466 7.06 13.23 -4.03
CA HIS A 466 6.69 12.24 -3.02
C HIS A 466 5.79 11.20 -3.69
N PHE A 467 6.02 9.92 -3.42
CA PHE A 467 4.95 8.93 -3.51
C PHE A 467 4.07 8.99 -2.24
N PRO A 468 2.82 8.52 -2.26
CA PRO A 468 1.95 8.51 -1.09
C PRO A 468 2.41 7.45 -0.09
N GLY A 469 3.48 7.77 0.63
CA GLY A 469 3.81 7.28 1.96
C GLY A 469 3.66 8.43 2.95
N SER A 470 2.46 8.57 3.50
CA SER A 470 2.19 9.23 4.80
C SER A 470 2.99 10.49 5.18
N ARG A 471 2.96 11.56 4.39
CA ARG A 471 3.19 12.94 4.88
C ARG A 471 2.40 14.01 4.12
N PRO A 472 1.18 14.37 4.56
CA PRO A 472 0.66 15.71 4.34
C PRO A 472 1.57 16.78 4.96
N ARG A 473 1.61 17.95 4.30
CA ARG A 473 2.45 19.09 4.69
C ARG A 473 2.10 19.57 6.10
N ARG A 474 3.13 19.75 6.94
CA ARG A 474 3.07 20.64 8.12
C ARG A 474 2.85 22.07 7.64
N GLU A 475 1.65 22.62 7.86
CA GLU A 475 1.52 24.06 7.99
C GLU A 475 2.22 24.48 9.29
N ARG A 476 3.27 25.28 9.17
CA ARG A 476 3.92 25.93 10.32
C ARG A 476 2.89 26.85 10.98
N ARG A 477 2.35 26.43 12.13
CA ARG A 477 1.74 27.37 13.07
C ARG A 477 2.85 28.19 13.71
N THR A 478 2.94 29.45 13.32
CA THR A 478 3.71 30.47 14.04
C THR A 478 3.16 30.57 15.46
N GLY A 479 4.05 30.41 16.43
CA GLY A 479 3.75 30.58 17.85
C GLY A 479 3.36 32.01 18.17
N GLU A 480 2.42 32.13 19.08
CA GLU A 480 1.96 33.37 19.71
C GLU A 480 3.03 33.86 20.69
N ASP A 481 3.56 35.07 20.43
CA ASP A 481 4.10 35.92 21.49
C ASP A 481 3.02 36.94 21.87
N GLY A 482 2.62 36.90 23.15
CA GLY A 482 1.56 37.74 23.67
C GLY A 482 2.02 39.17 23.96
N HIS A 483 1.18 40.16 23.63
CA HIS A 483 0.93 41.31 24.51
C HIS A 483 -0.27 42.15 24.03
N ARG A 484 -1.21 42.35 24.96
CA ARG A 484 -2.05 43.54 25.25
C ARG A 484 -2.81 44.30 24.13
N ARG A 485 -4.14 44.27 24.34
CA ARG A 485 -5.14 45.37 24.45
C ARG A 485 -5.52 46.23 23.22
N ASP A 486 -6.85 46.41 23.20
CA ASP A 486 -7.67 47.54 22.73
C ASP A 486 -8.03 47.71 21.23
N ASP A 487 -9.29 47.33 20.97
CA ASP A 487 -10.42 48.22 20.66
C ASP A 487 -10.56 48.84 19.24
N ARG A 488 -11.77 48.58 18.68
CA ARG A 488 -12.59 49.37 17.74
C ARG A 488 -12.48 49.20 16.21
N ARG A 489 -13.68 48.90 15.64
CA ARG A 489 -14.39 49.49 14.47
C ARG A 489 -13.56 49.69 13.19
N GLY A 490 -13.91 49.18 12.02
CA GLY A 490 -15.22 49.11 11.37
C GLY A 490 -15.15 49.83 10.01
N LEU A 491 -15.72 49.20 8.98
CA LEU A 491 -16.17 49.76 7.70
C LEU A 491 -15.18 50.19 6.57
N ALA A 492 -15.50 49.62 5.40
CA ALA A 492 -15.84 50.29 4.14
C ALA A 492 -14.87 50.25 2.94
N ARG A 493 -15.45 49.67 1.88
CA ARG A 493 -15.15 49.71 0.43
C ARG A 493 -14.75 51.10 -0.10
N ALA A 494 -13.86 51.13 -1.10
CA ALA A 494 -14.09 51.78 -2.41
C ALA A 494 -12.94 51.48 -3.41
N ARG A 495 -13.30 51.28 -4.69
CA ARG A 495 -12.41 51.16 -5.86
C ARG A 495 -12.21 52.55 -6.50
N ARG A 496 -11.03 52.95 -7.01
CA ARG A 496 -10.52 52.94 -8.41
C ARG A 496 -9.43 54.06 -8.54
N PRO A 497 -8.78 54.29 -9.71
CA PRO A 497 -7.59 53.66 -10.28
C PRO A 497 -6.40 54.66 -10.40
N VAL A 498 -5.22 54.25 -10.89
CA VAL A 498 -4.29 55.01 -11.78
C VAL A 498 -3.00 54.19 -12.01
N ASP A 499 -2.53 54.27 -13.26
CA ASP A 499 -1.42 53.54 -13.90
C ASP A 499 -0.02 53.78 -13.33
N GLY A 500 0.89 52.81 -13.54
CA GLY A 500 2.34 53.04 -13.47
C GLY A 500 3.22 51.80 -13.28
N ARG A 501 3.68 51.23 -14.40
CA ARG A 501 4.90 50.41 -14.62
C ARG A 501 5.48 49.55 -13.47
N GLY A 502 5.50 48.24 -13.73
CA GLY A 502 6.67 47.38 -13.55
C GLY A 502 6.93 46.79 -12.16
N THR A 503 6.62 45.49 -12.00
CA THR A 503 7.45 44.41 -11.42
C THR A 503 6.56 43.29 -10.84
N GLY A 504 6.90 42.04 -11.16
CA GLY A 504 6.60 40.84 -10.37
C GLY A 504 5.14 40.56 -9.98
N GLY A 505 4.33 40.08 -10.92
CA GLY A 505 3.07 39.41 -10.60
C GLY A 505 3.24 37.89 -10.61
N GLY A 506 3.50 37.29 -9.45
CA GLY A 506 3.24 35.87 -9.24
C GLY A 506 1.73 35.64 -9.31
N ALA A 507 1.28 34.82 -10.26
CA ALA A 507 -0.09 34.35 -10.28
C ALA A 507 -0.23 33.24 -9.22
N ASP A 508 -0.73 33.61 -8.05
CA ASP A 508 -1.32 32.66 -7.11
C ASP A 508 -2.54 32.02 -7.80
N ILE A 509 -2.41 30.74 -8.17
CA ILE A 509 -3.56 29.87 -8.38
C ILE A 509 -3.75 29.11 -7.08
N SER A 510 -4.45 29.73 -6.14
CA SER A 510 -5.06 29.00 -5.03
C SER A 510 -6.19 28.13 -5.59
N CYS A 511 -6.03 26.81 -5.50
CA CYS A 511 -7.19 25.94 -5.53
C CYS A 511 -7.70 25.87 -4.10
N ASP A 512 -8.60 26.80 -3.76
CA ASP A 512 -9.37 26.76 -2.53
C ASP A 512 -10.07 25.40 -2.42
N GLN A 513 -9.68 24.59 -1.43
CA GLN A 513 -10.53 23.52 -0.95
C GLN A 513 -11.77 24.14 -0.28
N PRO A 514 -13.00 23.73 -0.61
CA PRO A 514 -14.14 24.13 0.19
C PRO A 514 -14.02 23.46 1.57
N ALA A 515 -13.75 24.28 2.57
CA ALA A 515 -13.79 23.94 3.99
C ALA A 515 -15.05 23.12 4.32
N SER A 516 -14.83 21.92 4.85
CA SER A 516 -15.85 21.07 5.43
C SER A 516 -16.52 21.76 6.63
N ARG A 517 -17.74 22.30 6.45
CA ARG A 517 -18.78 22.46 7.51
C ARG A 517 -20.02 23.15 6.95
N ARG A 518 -21.08 22.37 6.66
CA ARG A 518 -22.52 22.65 6.92
C ARG A 518 -23.40 21.64 6.17
N VAL A 519 -23.80 20.58 6.84
CA VAL A 519 -25.00 19.81 6.44
C VAL A 519 -26.19 20.42 7.17
N VAL A 520 -26.89 21.34 6.49
CA VAL A 520 -28.21 21.81 6.92
C VAL A 520 -29.25 20.79 6.47
N ARG A 521 -29.97 20.23 7.45
CA ARG A 521 -31.17 19.40 7.24
C ARG A 521 -32.17 20.11 6.33
N ARG A 522 -32.63 19.43 5.26
CA ARG A 522 -33.97 19.66 4.69
C ARG A 522 -34.72 18.34 4.56
N ARG A 523 -35.85 18.25 5.27
CA ARG A 523 -36.91 17.25 5.11
C ARG A 523 -37.66 17.49 3.78
N ARG A 524 -38.02 16.41 3.07
CA ARG A 524 -39.28 16.17 2.32
C ARG A 524 -39.23 14.71 1.80
N ARG A 525 -40.07 13.82 2.33
CA ARG A 525 -41.42 13.38 1.90
C ARG A 525 -41.43 12.49 0.64
N GLY A 526 -41.75 11.20 0.86
CA GLY A 526 -42.68 10.39 0.05
C GLY A 526 -42.15 9.69 -1.21
N GLY A 527 -42.38 8.37 -1.30
CA GLY A 527 -42.46 7.61 -2.56
C GLY A 527 -41.49 6.44 -2.69
N ALA A 528 -41.99 5.21 -2.53
CA ALA A 528 -41.35 3.98 -3.03
C ALA A 528 -41.53 3.87 -4.56
N PRO A 529 -40.64 3.15 -5.27
CA PRO A 529 -41.06 1.83 -5.73
C PRO A 529 -39.97 0.73 -5.71
N ARG A 530 -40.44 -0.48 -6.02
CA ARG A 530 -39.86 -1.81 -5.86
C ARG A 530 -38.87 -2.18 -6.99
N GLY A 531 -37.94 -3.09 -6.65
CA GLY A 531 -37.52 -4.23 -7.48
C GLY A 531 -36.47 -3.99 -8.57
N GLY A 532 -35.30 -4.62 -8.44
CA GLY A 532 -34.35 -4.80 -9.54
C GLY A 532 -32.90 -4.92 -9.06
N VAL A 533 -32.38 -6.14 -8.98
CA VAL A 533 -30.95 -6.44 -8.80
C VAL A 533 -30.19 -5.94 -10.03
N ARG A 534 -29.22 -5.05 -9.84
CA ARG A 534 -28.19 -4.72 -10.86
C ARG A 534 -26.83 -4.63 -10.17
N GLY A 535 -25.87 -5.33 -10.78
CA GLY A 535 -24.51 -5.52 -10.29
C GLY A 535 -23.62 -4.28 -10.41
N TRP A 536 -22.33 -4.54 -10.22
CA TRP A 536 -21.23 -3.61 -9.98
C TRP A 536 -20.74 -2.63 -11.09
N PRO A 537 -21.43 -2.34 -12.23
CA PRO A 537 -20.96 -1.27 -13.13
C PRO A 537 -21.39 0.18 -12.84
N ASP A 538 -22.27 0.46 -11.86
CA ASP A 538 -22.91 1.80 -11.75
C ASP A 538 -22.20 2.83 -10.84
N LEU A 539 -21.15 2.45 -10.12
CA LEU A 539 -20.33 3.38 -9.33
C LEU A 539 -19.37 4.22 -10.18
N TRP A 540 -19.07 3.82 -11.41
CA TRP A 540 -18.17 4.54 -12.32
C TRP A 540 -18.86 5.51 -13.30
N ARG A 541 -20.21 5.52 -13.36
CA ARG A 541 -20.97 6.43 -14.25
C ARG A 541 -21.38 7.77 -13.62
N ARG A 542 -21.31 7.94 -12.30
CA ARG A 542 -21.75 9.18 -11.63
C ARG A 542 -20.66 10.25 -11.43
N ALA A 543 -19.45 10.03 -11.96
CA ALA A 543 -18.36 11.01 -11.93
C ALA A 543 -18.11 11.70 -13.30
N ARG A 544 -18.99 11.50 -14.30
CA ARG A 544 -18.92 12.24 -15.57
C ARG A 544 -20.09 13.21 -15.67
N GLY A 545 -19.83 14.45 -15.30
CA GLY A 545 -20.77 15.54 -15.47
C GLY A 545 -20.11 16.88 -15.22
N HIS A 546 -19.19 17.29 -16.09
CA HIS A 546 -19.08 18.66 -16.61
C HIS A 546 -18.23 18.63 -17.89
N HIS A 547 -18.80 19.13 -18.97
CA HIS A 547 -18.26 19.10 -20.33
C HIS A 547 -17.01 20.00 -20.49
N CYS A 548 -16.01 19.49 -21.21
CA CYS A 548 -15.31 20.29 -22.21
C CYS A 548 -15.13 19.42 -23.46
N GLN A 549 -15.64 19.91 -24.58
CA GLN A 549 -15.61 19.26 -25.89
C GLN A 549 -14.27 19.53 -26.57
N THR A 550 -13.56 18.50 -27.00
CA THR A 550 -12.88 18.46 -28.31
C THR A 550 -12.86 17.01 -28.78
N GLY A 551 -13.31 16.80 -30.01
CA GLY A 551 -13.65 15.49 -30.55
C GLY A 551 -12.46 14.72 -31.10
N LEU A 552 -12.56 13.40 -31.01
CA LEU A 552 -12.27 12.43 -32.06
C LEU A 552 -12.78 11.07 -31.54
N GLY A 553 -13.83 10.55 -32.17
CA GLY A 553 -14.50 9.32 -31.77
C GLY A 553 -14.09 8.13 -32.64
N ALA A 554 -13.96 6.96 -32.02
CA ALA A 554 -14.27 5.63 -32.59
C ALA A 554 -14.30 4.57 -31.46
N PRO A 555 -15.10 3.48 -31.58
CA PRO A 555 -15.54 2.66 -30.45
C PRO A 555 -14.59 1.50 -30.09
N ILE A 556 -14.54 1.16 -28.78
CA ILE A 556 -13.85 -0.01 -28.23
C ILE A 556 -14.79 -1.25 -28.33
N PRO A 557 -14.36 -2.41 -28.87
CA PRO A 557 -15.13 -3.64 -28.81
C PRO A 557 -15.03 -4.30 -27.43
N GLN A 558 -16.17 -4.80 -26.94
CA GLN A 558 -16.29 -5.61 -25.74
C GLN A 558 -15.54 -6.94 -25.91
N LEU A 559 -14.60 -7.25 -25.00
CA LEU A 559 -14.07 -8.59 -24.81
C LEU A 559 -14.88 -9.29 -23.70
N ARG A 560 -15.34 -10.50 -24.02
CA ARG A 560 -16.14 -11.41 -23.19
C ARG A 560 -15.33 -12.04 -22.06
#